data_AF-A0A3N2GMS9-F1
#
_entry.id   AF-A0A3N2GMS9-F1
#
_cell.length_a   1.000
_cell.length_b   1.000
_cell.length_c   1.000
_cell.angle_alpha   90.00
_cell.angle_beta   90.00
_cell.angle_gamma   90.00
#
_symmetry.space_group_name_H-M   'P 1'
#
loop_
_entity.id
_entity.type
_entity.pdbx_description
1 polymer ?
#
loop_
_entity_poly.entity_id
_entity_poly.type
_entity_poly.pdbx_seq_one_letter_code
_entity_poly.pdbx_strand_id
1 'polypeptide(L)'
;MTVVDEAALLRATHDELDRLFRASPPGEVPHGPMDGTAVLAPGTPVNRLVASLARSVAWRGKVFDPAGRTLANRIGPVGVTAIKAAVAPGHSWVDGRECVVIDYSKTSLVARGVRDEIRLVAKDLYLGVVWLWRRRVGWFLLRRPGTGAAARPSPHQVPLTIRAPLRQGHEGDVPGLLDELRKGVDSDGGPFRDMAGVHFARVFVLPPDGDGRESLVYMAELDTPVLAHLHDLAAARGDALSALLGLCEEYPETRTAGGRVRWLRDHEIPPAATYVHRTGRSLARIRDEARLRERIEQFLDEKPEWTGTGEVAVHRAIRDFVAQQPDLSWALRPAAPTAVGHRLREAAHLVAVPAVAPLLLPAVPALAALIRLKELRDEPEHATVSRERLAELTQQEDTRVQNPFTATGYVKPGPVRHFTLRTVLFGLDWFNRHVYATDGLAGVRTIHFARWVYLDGGRRLVFASNYDGSLESYMDDFIDKLSAGLNAVFSNGVGYPRTRWLLWGGARDEQAFKSYLRAHQLPAVWYSAYGDLSARNIDDNSALRDGLTRDLDAEAARSWLALL
;
A
#
# COMPACT_ATOMS: atom_id res chain seq x y z
N MET A 1 -5.08 -1.02 -38.40
CA MET A 1 -4.30 -0.60 -37.23
C MET A 1 -4.44 -1.69 -36.18
N THR A 2 -3.36 -2.41 -35.89
CA THR A 2 -3.30 -3.41 -34.83
C THR A 2 -3.56 -2.70 -33.50
N VAL A 3 -4.48 -3.23 -32.67
CA VAL A 3 -4.74 -2.66 -31.34
C VAL A 3 -3.51 -2.91 -30.48
N VAL A 4 -2.68 -1.87 -30.31
CA VAL A 4 -1.50 -1.94 -29.44
C VAL A 4 -1.96 -1.75 -28.00
N ASP A 5 -1.85 -2.81 -27.19
CA ASP A 5 -2.16 -2.78 -25.76
C ASP A 5 -0.98 -2.16 -24.97
N GLU A 6 -1.27 -1.18 -24.13
CA GLU A 6 -0.31 -0.50 -23.27
C GLU A 6 0.40 -1.46 -22.31
N ALA A 7 -0.30 -2.48 -21.81
CA ALA A 7 0.31 -3.48 -20.94
C ALA A 7 1.40 -4.29 -21.68
N ALA A 8 1.27 -4.46 -23.00
CA ALA A 8 2.31 -5.06 -23.83
C ALA A 8 3.49 -4.10 -24.01
N LEU A 9 3.24 -2.80 -24.19
CA LEU A 9 4.30 -1.77 -24.30
C LEU A 9 5.14 -1.64 -23.03
N LEU A 10 4.54 -1.79 -21.85
CA LEU A 10 5.26 -1.75 -20.57
C LEU A 10 6.18 -2.96 -20.36
N ARG A 11 5.91 -4.07 -21.05
CA ARG A 11 6.74 -5.28 -21.05
C ARG A 11 7.68 -5.36 -22.25
N ALA A 12 7.58 -4.42 -23.19
CA ALA A 12 8.33 -4.45 -24.43
C ALA A 12 9.81 -4.12 -24.19
N THR A 13 10.66 -4.77 -24.96
CA THR A 13 12.09 -4.51 -25.02
C THR A 13 12.37 -3.19 -25.74
N HIS A 14 13.59 -2.67 -25.56
CA HIS A 14 14.04 -1.44 -26.20
C HIS A 14 13.92 -1.49 -27.74
N ASP A 15 14.24 -2.63 -28.36
CA ASP A 15 14.17 -2.82 -29.81
C ASP A 15 12.74 -2.96 -30.34
N GLU A 16 11.81 -3.44 -29.53
CA GLU A 16 10.38 -3.49 -29.87
C GLU A 16 9.77 -2.09 -29.83
N LEU A 17 10.09 -1.29 -28.81
CA LEU A 17 9.67 0.10 -28.71
C LEU A 17 10.26 0.97 -29.82
N ASP A 18 11.54 0.75 -30.17
CA ASP A 18 12.20 1.45 -31.28
C ASP A 18 11.52 1.15 -32.62
N ARG A 19 11.25 -0.14 -32.92
CA ARG A 19 10.52 -0.55 -34.13
C ARG A 19 9.12 0.04 -34.18
N LEU A 20 8.39 0.03 -33.07
CA LEU A 20 7.06 0.61 -33.00
C LEU A 20 7.09 2.13 -33.24
N PHE A 21 8.00 2.85 -32.57
CA PHE A 21 8.14 4.30 -32.75
C PHE A 21 8.43 4.68 -34.20
N ARG A 22 9.32 3.95 -34.88
CA ARG A 22 9.63 4.16 -36.32
C ARG A 22 8.44 3.91 -37.23
N ALA A 23 7.57 2.96 -36.88
CA ALA A 23 6.39 2.61 -37.65
C ALA A 23 5.20 3.58 -37.44
N SER A 24 5.22 4.34 -36.34
CA SER A 24 4.10 5.22 -35.95
C SER A 24 4.12 6.58 -36.64
N PRO A 25 2.94 7.18 -36.91
CA PRO A 25 2.82 8.55 -37.39
C PRO A 25 3.10 9.58 -36.27
N PRO A 26 3.42 10.85 -36.60
CA PRO A 26 3.57 11.94 -35.63
C PRO A 26 2.35 12.12 -34.72
N GLY A 27 1.15 12.04 -35.28
CA GLY A 27 -0.10 12.39 -34.59
C GLY A 27 -0.32 13.89 -34.46
N GLU A 28 -1.48 14.27 -33.94
CA GLU A 28 -1.76 15.66 -33.57
C GLU A 28 -1.04 16.03 -32.26
N VAL A 29 -0.80 17.32 -32.03
CA VAL A 29 -0.28 17.76 -30.74
C VAL A 29 -1.37 17.52 -29.67
N PRO A 30 -1.05 16.84 -28.54
CA PRO A 30 -2.03 16.65 -27.48
C PRO A 30 -2.51 17.99 -26.89
N HIS A 31 -3.77 18.01 -26.42
CA HIS A 31 -4.36 19.15 -25.72
C HIS A 31 -4.86 18.72 -24.35
N GLY A 32 -4.60 19.54 -23.32
CA GLY A 32 -5.03 19.29 -21.94
C GLY A 32 -4.10 18.36 -21.15
N PRO A 33 -4.56 17.86 -19.98
CA PRO A 33 -3.77 16.94 -19.16
C PRO A 33 -3.61 15.59 -19.86
N MET A 34 -2.39 15.06 -19.81
CA MET A 34 -2.02 13.73 -20.29
C MET A 34 -1.37 12.95 -19.14
N ASP A 35 -1.76 11.70 -18.96
CA ASP A 35 -1.16 10.81 -17.96
C ASP A 35 0.12 10.20 -18.53
N GLY A 36 1.20 10.27 -17.75
CA GLY A 36 2.52 9.80 -18.13
C GLY A 36 2.85 8.44 -17.53
N THR A 37 3.58 7.60 -18.26
CA THR A 37 4.22 6.41 -17.67
C THR A 37 5.62 6.26 -18.23
N ALA A 38 6.63 6.29 -17.36
CA ALA A 38 8.00 6.00 -17.75
C ALA A 38 8.15 4.50 -18.03
N VAL A 39 8.79 4.15 -19.14
CA VAL A 39 9.08 2.76 -19.49
C VAL A 39 10.59 2.55 -19.32
N LEU A 40 10.95 1.95 -18.19
CA LEU A 40 12.33 1.56 -17.90
C LEU A 40 12.59 0.18 -18.53
N ALA A 41 13.30 0.14 -19.66
CA ALA A 41 13.70 -1.12 -20.27
C ALA A 41 14.82 -1.79 -19.43
N PRO A 42 14.74 -3.11 -19.13
CA PRO A 42 15.79 -3.81 -18.41
C PRO A 42 17.11 -3.88 -19.22
N GLY A 43 18.26 -3.69 -18.57
CA GLY A 43 19.57 -4.12 -19.12
C GLY A 43 20.64 -3.06 -19.37
N THR A 44 20.42 -1.77 -19.12
CA THR A 44 21.46 -0.74 -19.32
C THR A 44 22.15 -0.30 -18.02
N PRO A 45 23.48 -0.09 -17.99
CA PRO A 45 24.17 0.55 -16.88
C PRO A 45 23.76 2.04 -16.80
N VAL A 46 22.93 2.36 -15.82
CA VAL A 46 22.34 3.70 -15.63
C VAL A 46 23.40 4.65 -15.02
N ASN A 47 23.79 5.70 -15.75
CA ASN A 47 24.69 6.74 -15.25
C ASN A 47 23.98 7.66 -14.22
N ARG A 48 24.71 8.32 -13.30
CA ARG A 48 24.17 9.17 -12.21
C ARG A 48 23.17 10.24 -12.69
N LEU A 49 23.35 10.78 -13.88
CA LEU A 49 22.45 11.76 -14.50
C LEU A 49 21.08 11.16 -14.86
N VAL A 50 21.07 9.91 -15.32
CA VAL A 50 19.85 9.13 -15.61
C VAL A 50 19.19 8.65 -14.32
N ALA A 51 19.94 8.39 -13.24
CA ALA A 51 19.38 8.13 -11.91
C ALA A 51 18.67 9.37 -11.31
N SER A 52 19.06 10.59 -11.69
CA SER A 52 18.35 11.83 -11.32
C SER A 52 17.04 12.00 -12.10
N LEU A 53 17.02 11.59 -13.37
CA LEU A 53 15.80 11.54 -14.20
C LEU A 53 14.92 10.33 -13.84
N ALA A 54 15.49 9.22 -13.38
CA ALA A 54 14.75 8.11 -12.81
C ALA A 54 14.13 8.53 -11.49
N ARG A 55 14.84 9.28 -10.62
CA ARG A 55 14.28 9.98 -9.43
C ARG A 55 13.17 10.99 -9.75
N SER A 56 12.90 11.25 -11.04
CA SER A 56 11.65 11.86 -11.49
C SER A 56 10.46 10.89 -11.41
N VAL A 57 10.51 9.80 -10.62
CA VAL A 57 9.41 8.84 -10.33
C VAL A 57 8.12 9.57 -9.89
N ALA A 58 8.22 10.80 -9.42
CA ALA A 58 7.08 11.65 -9.15
C ALA A 58 6.45 12.30 -10.40
N TRP A 59 6.87 11.92 -11.62
CA TRP A 59 6.34 12.40 -12.90
C TRP A 59 5.02 11.70 -13.23
N ARG A 60 3.92 12.45 -13.11
CA ARG A 60 2.55 11.94 -13.31
C ARG A 60 2.03 12.18 -14.73
N GLY A 61 2.80 12.88 -15.56
CA GLY A 61 2.44 13.20 -16.93
C GLY A 61 2.68 14.66 -17.28
N LYS A 62 1.93 15.15 -18.26
CA LYS A 62 2.18 16.41 -18.95
C LYS A 62 0.87 17.15 -19.16
N VAL A 63 0.82 18.45 -18.87
CA VAL A 63 -0.34 19.29 -19.21
C VAL A 63 0.03 20.14 -20.42
N PHE A 64 -0.68 19.94 -21.52
CA PHE A 64 -0.54 20.73 -22.73
C PHE A 64 -1.49 21.92 -22.68
N ASP A 65 -0.97 23.09 -23.02
CA ASP A 65 -1.73 24.32 -23.19
C ASP A 65 -2.83 24.13 -24.27
N PRO A 66 -4.03 24.72 -24.14
CA PRO A 66 -5.07 24.63 -25.16
C PRO A 66 -4.62 24.99 -26.58
N ALA A 67 -3.66 25.90 -26.74
CA ALA A 67 -3.11 26.27 -28.04
C ALA A 67 -2.08 25.26 -28.61
N GLY A 68 -1.67 24.25 -27.84
CA GLY A 68 -0.74 23.20 -28.26
C GLY A 68 0.71 23.67 -28.44
N ARG A 69 1.07 24.87 -27.97
CA ARG A 69 2.39 25.49 -28.19
C ARG A 69 3.36 25.29 -27.04
N THR A 70 2.81 25.03 -25.85
CA THR A 70 3.60 24.84 -24.63
C THR A 70 3.04 23.68 -23.82
N LEU A 71 3.90 23.07 -23.02
CA LEU A 71 3.49 22.09 -22.02
C LEU A 71 4.20 22.37 -20.70
N ALA A 72 3.65 21.87 -19.60
CA ALA A 72 4.35 21.78 -18.34
C ALA A 72 4.23 20.37 -17.73
N ASN A 73 5.33 19.88 -17.15
CA ASN A 73 5.36 18.55 -16.54
C ASN A 73 4.62 18.56 -15.19
N ARG A 74 3.95 17.46 -14.86
CA ARG A 74 3.38 17.23 -13.52
C ARG A 74 4.37 16.42 -12.71
N ILE A 75 4.97 17.02 -11.69
CA ILE A 75 6.05 16.43 -10.89
C ILE A 75 5.68 16.51 -9.40
N GLY A 76 6.05 15.49 -8.63
CA GLY A 76 5.89 15.47 -7.18
C GLY A 76 4.67 14.64 -6.72
N PRO A 77 4.63 14.25 -5.43
CA PRO A 77 3.54 13.45 -4.85
C PRO A 77 2.17 14.16 -4.93
N VAL A 78 2.16 15.50 -5.01
CA VAL A 78 0.98 16.37 -5.11
C VAL A 78 0.66 16.75 -6.59
N GLY A 79 1.49 16.34 -7.55
CA GLY A 79 1.26 16.59 -8.98
C GLY A 79 1.39 18.07 -9.41
N VAL A 80 2.28 18.82 -8.78
CA VAL A 80 2.53 20.24 -9.09
C VAL A 80 3.00 20.39 -10.54
N THR A 81 2.41 21.36 -11.24
CA THR A 81 2.79 21.66 -12.62
C THR A 81 4.08 22.48 -12.64
N ALA A 82 5.19 21.87 -13.05
CA ALA A 82 6.53 22.45 -13.04
C ALA A 82 7.25 22.18 -14.37
N ILE A 83 8.26 23.01 -14.70
CA ILE A 83 9.12 22.86 -15.89
C ILE A 83 8.34 22.98 -17.22
N LYS A 84 8.32 24.19 -17.79
CA LYS A 84 7.68 24.48 -19.07
C LYS A 84 8.56 24.02 -20.24
N ALA A 85 7.93 23.60 -21.34
CA ALA A 85 8.58 23.24 -22.60
C ALA A 85 7.82 23.84 -23.79
N ALA A 86 8.53 24.11 -24.88
CA ALA A 86 7.91 24.43 -26.15
C ALA A 86 7.50 23.12 -26.86
N VAL A 87 6.34 23.12 -27.51
CA VAL A 87 5.84 21.98 -28.28
C VAL A 87 5.65 22.41 -29.72
N ALA A 88 6.25 21.66 -30.65
CA ALA A 88 6.13 21.93 -32.07
C ALA A 88 6.31 20.64 -32.90
N PRO A 89 5.72 20.57 -34.11
CA PRO A 89 6.12 19.56 -35.09
C PRO A 89 7.62 19.67 -35.41
N GLY A 90 8.29 18.54 -35.59
CA GLY A 90 9.70 18.49 -35.95
C GLY A 90 10.10 17.12 -36.49
N HIS A 91 11.41 16.91 -36.68
CA HIS A 91 11.96 15.65 -37.16
C HIS A 91 12.61 14.88 -36.02
N SER A 92 12.35 13.57 -35.93
CA SER A 92 12.87 12.70 -34.88
C SER A 92 14.36 12.40 -35.06
N TRP A 93 15.11 12.36 -33.95
CA TRP A 93 16.49 11.87 -33.94
C TRP A 93 16.60 10.33 -34.03
N VAL A 94 15.48 9.60 -33.95
CA VAL A 94 15.46 8.14 -34.09
C VAL A 94 15.60 7.72 -35.56
N ASP A 95 14.85 8.36 -36.47
CA ASP A 95 14.71 7.94 -37.86
C ASP A 95 14.61 9.09 -38.88
N GLY A 96 14.69 10.35 -38.44
CA GLY A 96 14.56 11.52 -39.30
C GLY A 96 13.15 11.79 -39.83
N ARG A 97 12.13 11.04 -39.43
CA ARG A 97 10.74 11.27 -39.86
C ARG A 97 10.01 12.21 -38.89
N GLU A 98 8.88 12.76 -39.32
CA GLU A 98 8.10 13.71 -38.51
C GLU A 98 7.67 13.13 -37.14
N CYS A 99 7.70 13.98 -36.13
CA CYS A 99 7.21 13.71 -34.78
C CYS A 99 6.78 15.02 -34.11
N VAL A 100 6.13 14.92 -32.95
CA VAL A 100 5.94 16.09 -32.09
C VAL A 100 7.15 16.20 -31.17
N VAL A 101 7.85 17.33 -31.25
CA VAL A 101 9.03 17.64 -30.45
C VAL A 101 8.63 18.47 -29.24
N ILE A 102 9.13 18.07 -28.09
CA ILE A 102 9.03 18.77 -26.83
C ILE A 102 10.43 19.25 -26.48
N ASP A 103 10.65 20.56 -26.57
CA ASP A 103 11.95 21.19 -26.39
C ASP A 103 12.00 22.00 -25.08
N TYR A 104 12.90 21.61 -24.18
CA TYR A 104 13.14 22.27 -22.89
C TYR A 104 14.30 23.28 -22.94
N SER A 105 15.03 23.36 -24.05
CA SER A 105 16.28 24.13 -24.16
C SER A 105 16.13 25.64 -24.00
N LYS A 106 14.94 26.17 -24.35
CA LYS A 106 14.63 27.61 -24.29
C LYS A 106 13.86 28.03 -23.05
N THR A 107 13.29 27.08 -22.31
CA THR A 107 12.27 27.36 -21.28
C THR A 107 12.67 26.90 -19.88
N SER A 108 13.75 26.11 -19.72
CA SER A 108 14.21 25.61 -18.43
C SER A 108 15.72 25.71 -18.26
N LEU A 109 16.16 26.34 -17.16
CA LEU A 109 17.58 26.42 -16.77
C LEU A 109 18.13 25.05 -16.31
N VAL A 110 17.28 24.22 -15.70
CA VAL A 110 17.65 22.93 -15.11
C VAL A 110 17.53 21.76 -16.11
N ALA A 111 16.62 21.87 -17.08
CA ALA A 111 16.35 20.81 -18.07
C ALA A 111 16.83 21.16 -19.48
N ARG A 112 17.79 22.08 -19.61
CA ARG A 112 18.21 22.68 -20.89
C ARG A 112 18.75 21.68 -21.93
N GLY A 113 19.24 20.54 -21.48
CA GLY A 113 19.73 19.46 -22.33
C GLY A 113 18.69 18.39 -22.68
N VAL A 114 17.44 18.52 -22.19
CA VAL A 114 16.37 17.53 -22.39
C VAL A 114 15.58 17.86 -23.66
N ARG A 115 15.28 16.83 -24.45
CA ARG A 115 14.38 16.88 -25.59
C ARG A 115 13.55 15.61 -25.58
N ASP A 116 12.23 15.74 -25.62
CA ASP A 116 11.37 14.58 -25.83
C ASP A 116 10.79 14.59 -27.24
N GLU A 117 10.55 13.41 -27.77
CA GLU A 117 9.90 13.24 -29.07
C GLU A 117 8.77 12.24 -28.90
N ILE A 118 7.57 12.56 -29.40
CA ILE A 118 6.40 11.69 -29.27
C ILE A 118 5.77 11.39 -30.62
N ARG A 119 5.17 10.19 -30.72
CA ARG A 119 4.41 9.71 -31.87
C ARG A 119 3.16 8.96 -31.43
N LEU A 120 2.12 9.02 -32.24
CA LEU A 120 0.84 8.38 -31.97
C LEU A 120 0.91 6.89 -32.30
N VAL A 121 0.86 6.04 -31.29
CA VAL A 121 0.92 4.58 -31.45
C VAL A 121 -0.46 3.93 -31.49
N ALA A 122 -1.45 4.53 -30.82
CA ALA A 122 -2.85 4.16 -30.87
C ALA A 122 -3.72 5.38 -30.60
N LYS A 123 -5.05 5.27 -30.76
CA LYS A 123 -5.99 6.37 -30.48
C LYS A 123 -5.73 6.93 -29.08
N ASP A 124 -5.40 8.21 -29.01
CA ASP A 124 -5.10 8.95 -27.78
C ASP A 124 -3.93 8.39 -26.93
N LEU A 125 -3.05 7.56 -27.51
CA LEU A 125 -1.87 6.99 -26.88
C LEU A 125 -0.62 7.34 -27.70
N TYR A 126 0.33 8.01 -27.04
CA TYR A 126 1.60 8.41 -27.62
C TYR A 126 2.74 7.64 -26.98
N LEU A 127 3.67 7.16 -27.80
CA LEU A 127 4.97 6.68 -27.37
C LEU A 127 5.98 7.81 -27.50
N GLY A 128 6.74 8.02 -26.44
CA GLY A 128 7.73 9.07 -26.33
C GLY A 128 9.12 8.52 -26.08
N VAL A 129 10.12 9.19 -26.64
CA VAL A 129 11.54 8.95 -26.37
C VAL A 129 12.14 10.18 -25.68
N VAL A 130 12.93 9.94 -24.64
CA VAL A 130 13.65 10.99 -23.90
C VAL A 130 15.09 11.05 -24.40
N TRP A 131 15.51 12.25 -24.78
CA TRP A 131 16.89 12.57 -25.12
C TRP A 131 17.47 13.53 -24.09
N LEU A 132 18.72 13.26 -23.70
CA LEU A 132 19.52 14.12 -22.85
C LEU A 132 20.87 14.34 -23.51
N TRP A 133 21.20 15.59 -23.85
CA TRP A 133 22.44 15.95 -24.55
C TRP A 133 22.70 15.07 -25.80
N ARG A 134 21.66 14.85 -26.61
CA ARG A 134 21.67 13.96 -27.80
C ARG A 134 21.94 12.48 -27.54
N ARG A 135 21.94 12.04 -26.28
CA ARG A 135 21.93 10.62 -25.91
C ARG A 135 20.52 10.20 -25.54
N ARG A 136 20.07 9.07 -26.07
CA ARG A 136 18.77 8.49 -25.73
C ARG A 136 18.85 7.89 -24.33
N VAL A 137 17.94 8.29 -23.44
CA VAL A 137 17.97 7.88 -22.02
C VAL A 137 16.78 7.03 -21.59
N GLY A 138 15.71 6.96 -22.38
CA GLY A 138 14.58 6.08 -22.08
C GLY A 138 13.36 6.33 -22.94
N TRP A 139 12.30 5.58 -22.62
CA TRP A 139 10.99 5.68 -23.25
C TRP A 139 9.93 6.10 -22.23
N PHE A 140 8.84 6.70 -22.70
CA PHE A 140 7.67 7.00 -21.89
C PHE A 140 6.40 6.90 -22.74
N LEU A 141 5.26 6.81 -22.08
CA LEU A 141 3.94 6.84 -22.72
C LEU A 141 3.19 8.09 -22.25
N LEU A 142 2.41 8.70 -23.13
CA LEU A 142 1.43 9.73 -22.79
C LEU A 142 0.06 9.30 -23.28
N ARG A 143 -0.95 9.42 -22.42
CA ARG A 143 -2.34 9.14 -22.77
C ARG A 143 -3.26 10.28 -22.41
N ARG A 144 -4.28 10.54 -23.25
CA ARG A 144 -5.39 11.41 -22.88
C ARG A 144 -6.31 10.70 -21.87
N PRO A 145 -6.57 11.30 -20.70
CA PRO A 145 -7.49 10.74 -19.72
C PRO A 145 -8.86 10.48 -20.35
N GLY A 146 -9.34 9.23 -20.33
CA GLY A 146 -10.71 8.88 -20.70
C GLY A 146 -10.96 8.32 -22.10
N THR A 147 -9.95 8.15 -22.97
CA THR A 147 -10.15 7.60 -24.32
C THR A 147 -9.22 6.41 -24.58
N GLY A 148 -9.79 5.19 -24.63
CA GLY A 148 -9.22 4.10 -25.45
C GLY A 148 -8.29 3.07 -24.80
N ALA A 149 -8.51 2.69 -23.55
CA ALA A 149 -8.26 1.37 -22.95
C ALA A 149 -8.79 1.47 -21.51
N ALA A 150 -9.35 0.39 -20.95
CA ALA A 150 -9.95 0.35 -19.62
C ALA A 150 -9.25 1.31 -18.63
N ALA A 151 -10.02 2.19 -17.98
CA ALA A 151 -9.52 3.00 -16.86
C ALA A 151 -8.58 2.11 -16.04
N ARG A 152 -7.30 2.50 -15.93
CA ARG A 152 -6.32 1.66 -15.24
C ARG A 152 -6.96 1.26 -13.92
N PRO A 153 -7.03 -0.04 -13.62
CA PRO A 153 -7.63 -0.46 -12.37
C PRO A 153 -6.88 0.25 -11.26
N SER A 154 -7.63 0.88 -10.34
CA SER A 154 -7.03 1.49 -9.16
C SER A 154 -6.16 0.43 -8.49
N PRO A 155 -4.89 0.76 -8.14
CA PRO A 155 -4.07 -0.19 -7.40
C PRO A 155 -4.84 -0.58 -6.13
N HIS A 156 -4.72 -1.86 -5.78
CA HIS A 156 -5.26 -2.39 -4.54
C HIS A 156 -4.11 -2.61 -3.57
N GLN A 157 -4.42 -2.47 -2.29
CA GLN A 157 -3.46 -2.68 -1.23
C GLN A 157 -3.16 -4.17 -1.07
N VAL A 158 -1.89 -4.51 -0.88
CA VAL A 158 -1.38 -5.86 -0.67
C VAL A 158 -0.31 -5.86 0.43
N PRO A 159 -0.27 -6.91 1.27
CA PRO A 159 0.79 -7.06 2.25
C PRO A 159 2.06 -7.64 1.61
N LEU A 160 3.20 -7.20 2.08
CA LEU A 160 4.52 -7.80 1.83
C LEU A 160 5.15 -8.17 3.16
N THR A 161 5.62 -9.42 3.30
CA THR A 161 6.42 -9.86 4.44
C THR A 161 7.71 -10.46 3.91
N ILE A 162 8.85 -9.95 4.36
CA ILE A 162 10.18 -10.48 4.09
C ILE A 162 10.78 -10.89 5.42
N ARG A 163 11.31 -12.10 5.49
CA ARG A 163 12.06 -12.57 6.66
C ARG A 163 13.37 -13.14 6.19
N ALA A 164 14.46 -12.69 6.81
CA ALA A 164 15.78 -13.24 6.55
C ALA A 164 16.53 -13.48 7.88
N PRO A 165 17.15 -14.66 8.05
CA PRO A 165 18.09 -14.90 9.15
C PRO A 165 19.25 -13.90 9.15
N LEU A 166 19.69 -13.50 10.34
CA LEU A 166 20.88 -12.67 10.52
C LEU A 166 22.15 -13.51 10.38
N ARG A 167 23.21 -12.89 9.83
CA ARG A 167 24.54 -13.49 9.82
C ARG A 167 25.04 -13.64 11.25
N GLN A 168 25.74 -14.75 11.50
CA GLN A 168 26.30 -15.04 12.81
C GLN A 168 27.30 -13.96 13.24
N GLY A 169 27.19 -13.48 14.48
CA GLY A 169 28.09 -12.50 15.07
C GLY A 169 27.70 -11.04 14.82
N HIS A 170 26.61 -10.78 14.12
CA HIS A 170 26.09 -9.43 13.83
C HIS A 170 24.85 -9.05 14.64
N GLU A 171 24.40 -9.90 15.56
CA GLU A 171 23.23 -9.67 16.40
C GLU A 171 23.38 -8.39 17.26
N GLY A 172 24.61 -8.11 17.72
CA GLY A 172 24.93 -6.90 18.49
C GLY A 172 24.86 -5.59 17.70
N ASP A 173 24.93 -5.63 16.37
CA ASP A 173 24.89 -4.44 15.51
C ASP A 173 23.44 -3.96 15.28
N VAL A 174 22.46 -4.86 15.43
CA VAL A 174 21.06 -4.62 15.07
C VAL A 174 20.37 -3.55 15.94
N PRO A 175 20.49 -3.54 17.28
CA PRO A 175 19.81 -2.55 18.11
C PRO A 175 20.17 -1.11 17.73
N GLY A 176 21.45 -0.84 17.45
CA GLY A 176 21.91 0.49 17.04
C GLY A 176 21.32 0.95 15.71
N LEU A 177 21.28 0.06 14.72
CA LEU A 177 20.67 0.35 13.41
C LEU A 177 19.14 0.50 13.48
N LEU A 178 18.47 -0.26 14.35
CA LEU A 178 17.03 -0.08 14.59
C LEU A 178 16.73 1.26 15.25
N ASP A 179 17.56 1.71 16.19
CA ASP A 179 17.42 3.02 16.82
C ASP A 179 17.67 4.16 15.82
N GLU A 180 18.68 4.04 14.97
CA GLU A 180 18.93 4.98 13.87
C GLU A 180 17.75 5.02 12.89
N LEU A 181 17.23 3.86 12.48
CA LEU A 181 16.07 3.77 11.61
C LEU A 181 14.83 4.41 12.27
N ARG A 182 14.60 4.16 13.56
CA ARG A 182 13.49 4.75 14.33
C ARG A 182 13.58 6.26 14.33
N LYS A 183 14.73 6.83 14.69
CA LYS A 183 14.95 8.28 14.68
C LYS A 183 14.70 8.90 13.31
N GLY A 184 15.17 8.24 12.24
CA GLY A 184 14.88 8.67 10.87
C GLY A 184 13.38 8.69 10.59
N VAL A 185 12.68 7.58 10.87
CA VAL A 185 11.24 7.46 10.67
C VAL A 185 10.43 8.48 11.46
N ASP A 186 10.76 8.70 12.74
CA ASP A 186 10.06 9.66 13.59
C ASP A 186 10.27 11.11 13.14
N SER A 187 11.45 11.41 12.59
CA SER A 187 11.81 12.76 12.14
C SER A 187 11.14 13.17 10.82
N ASP A 188 11.21 12.32 9.80
CA ASP A 188 10.79 12.68 8.44
C ASP A 188 10.17 11.53 7.63
N GLY A 189 9.91 10.39 8.27
CA GLY A 189 9.42 9.16 7.64
C GLY A 189 10.52 8.20 7.16
N GLY A 190 11.80 8.61 7.23
CA GLY A 190 12.94 7.78 6.89
C GLY A 190 12.88 7.24 5.45
N PRO A 191 13.47 6.06 5.18
CA PRO A 191 13.53 5.51 3.83
C PRO A 191 12.14 5.19 3.23
N PHE A 192 11.11 4.99 4.07
CA PHE A 192 9.78 4.57 3.63
C PHE A 192 8.98 5.69 2.96
N ARG A 193 9.28 6.96 3.28
CA ARG A 193 8.56 8.11 2.73
C ARG A 193 8.64 8.21 1.20
N ASP A 194 9.80 7.87 0.66
CA ASP A 194 10.10 8.01 -0.77
C ASP A 194 9.74 6.76 -1.58
N MET A 195 9.39 5.66 -0.92
CA MET A 195 8.99 4.40 -1.55
C MET A 195 7.56 4.49 -2.07
N ALA A 196 7.35 4.06 -3.31
CA ALA A 196 6.05 4.21 -3.95
C ALA A 196 4.99 3.30 -3.31
N GLY A 197 3.89 3.89 -2.87
CA GLY A 197 2.70 3.13 -2.45
C GLY A 197 2.78 2.52 -1.05
N VAL A 198 3.75 2.90 -0.21
CA VAL A 198 3.83 2.38 1.16
C VAL A 198 2.81 3.08 2.06
N HIS A 199 1.79 2.35 2.51
CA HIS A 199 0.84 2.83 3.51
C HIS A 199 1.44 2.73 4.91
N PHE A 200 1.94 1.54 5.24
CA PHE A 200 2.56 1.21 6.50
C PHE A 200 3.80 0.37 6.25
N ALA A 201 4.85 0.57 7.06
CA ALA A 201 6.01 -0.31 7.07
C ALA A 201 6.42 -0.59 8.52
N ARG A 202 6.97 -1.78 8.77
CA ARG A 202 7.56 -2.14 10.05
C ARG A 202 8.79 -3.01 9.90
N VAL A 203 9.73 -2.82 10.82
CA VAL A 203 10.96 -3.60 10.92
C VAL A 203 11.14 -4.04 12.36
N PHE A 204 11.34 -5.33 12.56
CA PHE A 204 11.60 -5.90 13.88
C PHE A 204 12.47 -7.15 13.79
N VAL A 205 13.04 -7.54 14.93
CA VAL A 205 13.83 -8.77 15.04
C VAL A 205 12.95 -9.85 15.66
N LEU A 206 12.98 -11.02 15.05
CA LEU A 206 12.38 -12.21 15.59
C LEU A 206 13.47 -13.01 16.33
N PRO A 207 13.25 -13.35 17.62
CA PRO A 207 14.16 -14.21 18.37
C PRO A 207 14.39 -15.56 17.68
N PRO A 208 15.49 -16.27 17.98
CA PRO A 208 15.74 -17.59 17.41
C PRO A 208 14.65 -18.61 17.82
N ASP A 209 14.44 -19.62 16.99
CA ASP A 209 13.61 -20.79 17.30
C ASP A 209 14.53 -21.98 17.62
N GLY A 210 14.64 -22.36 18.90
CA GLY A 210 15.61 -23.35 19.36
C GLY A 210 17.05 -22.92 19.06
N ASP A 211 17.84 -23.82 18.45
CA ASP A 211 19.22 -23.55 18.01
C ASP A 211 19.30 -22.73 16.71
N GLY A 212 18.18 -22.14 16.28
CA GLY A 212 18.11 -21.27 15.12
C GLY A 212 18.81 -19.93 15.33
N ARG A 213 18.71 -19.05 14.32
CA ARG A 213 19.25 -17.69 14.37
C ARG A 213 18.13 -16.66 14.49
N GLU A 214 18.46 -15.51 15.08
CA GLU A 214 17.63 -14.32 14.98
C GLU A 214 17.34 -13.99 13.52
N SER A 215 16.16 -13.46 13.24
CA SER A 215 15.77 -13.08 11.89
C SER A 215 15.31 -11.63 11.86
N LEU A 216 15.75 -10.89 10.86
CA LEU A 216 15.15 -9.60 10.53
C LEU A 216 13.82 -9.85 9.81
N VAL A 217 12.79 -9.13 10.23
CA VAL A 217 11.47 -9.16 9.58
C VAL A 217 11.14 -7.76 9.10
N TYR A 218 10.89 -7.64 7.79
CA TYR A 218 10.35 -6.46 7.15
C TYR A 218 8.90 -6.75 6.73
N MET A 219 8.00 -5.86 7.10
CA MET A 219 6.58 -5.97 6.76
C MET A 219 6.09 -4.64 6.22
N ALA A 220 5.38 -4.65 5.09
CA ALA A 220 4.75 -3.45 4.57
C ALA A 220 3.34 -3.71 4.04
N GLU A 221 2.51 -2.67 4.05
CA GLU A 221 1.21 -2.63 3.37
C GLU A 221 1.36 -1.66 2.18
N LEU A 222 1.18 -2.17 0.96
CA LEU A 222 1.65 -1.53 -0.26
C LEU A 222 0.55 -1.42 -1.31
N ASP A 223 0.58 -0.38 -2.12
CA ASP A 223 -0.11 -0.37 -3.41
C ASP A 223 0.57 -1.31 -4.41
N THR A 224 -0.24 -1.97 -5.25
CA THR A 224 0.28 -2.79 -6.35
C THR A 224 0.91 -1.95 -7.46
N PRO A 225 1.99 -2.44 -8.12
CA PRO A 225 2.59 -3.77 -7.99
C PRO A 225 3.72 -3.86 -6.94
N VAL A 226 3.77 -4.97 -6.19
CA VAL A 226 4.81 -5.29 -5.19
C VAL A 226 6.23 -5.18 -5.76
N LEU A 227 6.42 -5.55 -7.03
CA LEU A 227 7.74 -5.49 -7.67
C LEU A 227 8.34 -4.08 -7.69
N ALA A 228 7.54 -3.04 -7.83
CA ALA A 228 8.04 -1.66 -7.78
C ALA A 228 8.68 -1.38 -6.42
N HIS A 229 8.00 -1.78 -5.34
CA HIS A 229 8.50 -1.65 -3.98
C HIS A 229 9.77 -2.48 -3.73
N LEU A 230 9.85 -3.69 -4.25
CA LEU A 230 11.08 -4.50 -4.16
C LEU A 230 12.27 -3.83 -4.87
N HIS A 231 12.03 -3.13 -5.98
CA HIS A 231 13.06 -2.33 -6.63
C HIS A 231 13.49 -1.15 -5.77
N ASP A 232 12.56 -0.45 -5.11
CA ASP A 232 12.87 0.66 -4.21
C ASP A 232 13.70 0.18 -3.00
N LEU A 233 13.29 -0.91 -2.35
CA LEU A 233 14.06 -1.55 -1.28
C LEU A 233 15.46 -1.99 -1.75
N ALA A 234 15.58 -2.53 -2.95
CA ALA A 234 16.87 -2.92 -3.52
C ALA A 234 17.73 -1.72 -3.94
N ALA A 235 17.12 -0.57 -4.24
CA ALA A 235 17.82 0.65 -4.63
C ALA A 235 18.29 1.48 -3.42
N ALA A 236 17.65 1.32 -2.27
CA ALA A 236 18.04 1.95 -1.00
C ALA A 236 19.51 1.67 -0.64
N ARG A 237 20.23 2.72 -0.25
CA ARG A 237 21.68 2.72 -0.03
C ARG A 237 22.09 3.79 0.97
N GLY A 238 22.96 3.40 1.90
CA GLY A 238 23.56 4.33 2.86
C GLY A 238 22.59 4.79 3.94
N ASP A 239 21.46 4.08 4.09
CA ASP A 239 20.52 4.25 5.19
C ASP A 239 20.52 3.01 6.10
N ALA A 240 20.01 3.18 7.33
CA ALA A 240 19.95 2.14 8.34
C ALA A 240 19.17 0.88 7.89
N LEU A 241 18.14 1.03 7.05
CA LEU A 241 17.38 -0.10 6.52
C LEU A 241 18.24 -0.96 5.58
N SER A 242 18.98 -0.33 4.68
CA SER A 242 19.90 -1.01 3.76
C SER A 242 21.05 -1.68 4.51
N ALA A 243 21.51 -1.09 5.62
CA ALA A 243 22.50 -1.68 6.51
C ALA A 243 21.94 -2.92 7.24
N LEU A 244 20.73 -2.84 7.80
CA LEU A 244 20.04 -3.99 8.43
C LEU A 244 19.87 -5.15 7.46
N LEU A 245 19.44 -4.88 6.23
CA LEU A 245 19.37 -5.91 5.19
C LEU A 245 20.76 -6.50 4.87
N GLY A 246 21.81 -5.67 4.90
CA GLY A 246 23.20 -6.11 4.77
C GLY A 246 23.65 -7.12 5.82
N LEU A 247 23.09 -7.06 7.04
CA LEU A 247 23.37 -8.02 8.11
C LEU A 247 22.70 -9.38 7.91
N CYS A 248 21.81 -9.51 6.92
CA CYS A 248 21.10 -10.76 6.66
C CYS A 248 21.96 -11.74 5.84
N GLU A 249 21.71 -13.03 6.05
CA GLU A 249 22.37 -14.10 5.30
C GLU A 249 22.14 -13.99 3.81
N GLU A 250 23.21 -14.24 3.05
CA GLU A 250 23.21 -14.25 1.59
C GLU A 250 22.77 -12.91 0.93
N TYR A 251 22.60 -11.84 1.70
CA TYR A 251 22.22 -10.54 1.15
C TYR A 251 23.30 -10.05 0.18
N PRO A 252 22.96 -9.79 -1.09
CA PRO A 252 23.98 -9.56 -2.10
C PRO A 252 24.40 -8.08 -2.11
N GLU A 253 25.31 -7.72 -1.19
CA GLU A 253 25.86 -6.36 -1.00
C GLU A 253 26.55 -5.82 -2.27
N THR A 254 27.33 -6.67 -2.95
CA THR A 254 28.15 -6.33 -4.11
C THR A 254 27.50 -6.63 -5.47
N ARG A 255 26.30 -7.25 -5.51
CA ARG A 255 25.61 -7.56 -6.79
C ARG A 255 24.75 -6.40 -7.30
N THR A 256 24.34 -6.50 -8.56
CA THR A 256 23.41 -5.56 -9.23
C THR A 256 22.06 -5.47 -8.48
N ALA A 257 21.30 -4.39 -8.71
CA ALA A 257 19.96 -4.21 -8.12
C ALA A 257 19.04 -5.42 -8.36
N GLY A 258 19.15 -6.08 -9.52
CA GLY A 258 18.38 -7.29 -9.82
C GLY A 258 18.70 -8.49 -8.91
N GLY A 259 19.95 -8.62 -8.43
CA GLY A 259 20.32 -9.68 -7.48
C GLY A 259 19.66 -9.50 -6.12
N ARG A 260 19.56 -8.25 -5.64
CA ARG A 260 18.85 -7.93 -4.39
C ARG A 260 17.34 -8.12 -4.51
N VAL A 261 16.73 -7.71 -5.63
CA VAL A 261 15.31 -7.96 -5.87
C VAL A 261 15.00 -9.46 -5.85
N ARG A 262 15.85 -10.29 -6.46
CA ARG A 262 15.71 -11.75 -6.39
C ARG A 262 15.79 -12.25 -4.95
N TRP A 263 16.82 -11.83 -4.21
CA TRP A 263 16.97 -12.19 -2.80
C TRP A 263 15.74 -11.80 -1.97
N LEU A 264 15.18 -10.60 -2.15
CA LEU A 264 13.99 -10.15 -1.43
C LEU A 264 12.76 -11.03 -1.75
N ARG A 265 12.61 -11.49 -3.00
CA ARG A 265 11.54 -12.42 -3.39
C ARG A 265 11.72 -13.81 -2.80
N ASP A 266 12.95 -14.30 -2.78
CA ASP A 266 13.27 -15.63 -2.25
C ASP A 266 13.03 -15.69 -0.72
N HIS A 267 13.01 -14.54 -0.05
CA HIS A 267 12.73 -14.37 1.39
C HIS A 267 11.30 -13.89 1.68
N GLU A 268 10.43 -13.83 0.67
CA GLU A 268 9.03 -13.44 0.84
C GLU A 268 8.25 -14.56 1.53
N ILE A 269 7.49 -14.20 2.58
CA ILE A 269 6.60 -15.13 3.27
C ILE A 269 5.14 -14.69 3.05
N PRO A 270 4.30 -15.51 2.42
CA PRO A 270 2.90 -15.17 2.24
C PRO A 270 2.17 -15.17 3.59
N PRO A 271 1.25 -14.22 3.82
CA PRO A 271 0.38 -14.27 4.99
C PRO A 271 -0.61 -15.45 4.86
N ALA A 272 -0.93 -16.05 6.01
CA ALA A 272 -1.96 -17.07 6.13
C ALA A 272 -3.38 -16.47 6.11
N ALA A 273 -3.51 -15.25 6.64
CA ALA A 273 -4.74 -14.47 6.58
C ALA A 273 -4.42 -12.97 6.58
N THR A 274 -5.29 -12.19 5.95
CA THR A 274 -5.16 -10.75 5.82
C THR A 274 -6.47 -10.05 6.09
N TYR A 275 -6.40 -8.83 6.61
CA TYR A 275 -7.51 -7.93 6.77
C TYR A 275 -7.11 -6.56 6.23
N VAL A 276 -8.01 -5.95 5.45
CA VAL A 276 -7.88 -4.60 4.90
C VAL A 276 -9.21 -3.91 5.13
N HIS A 277 -9.20 -2.78 5.84
CA HIS A 277 -10.42 -2.03 6.21
C HIS A 277 -11.33 -1.75 5.03
N ARG A 278 -10.75 -1.21 3.94
CA ARG A 278 -11.42 -1.06 2.66
C ARG A 278 -10.43 -1.19 1.51
N THR A 279 -10.67 -2.18 0.67
CA THR A 279 -9.83 -2.45 -0.50
C THR A 279 -10.06 -1.42 -1.62
N GLY A 280 -9.02 -1.15 -2.40
CA GLY A 280 -9.10 -0.26 -3.58
C GLY A 280 -8.92 1.23 -3.27
N ARG A 281 -8.39 1.55 -2.08
CA ARG A 281 -7.97 2.90 -1.71
C ARG A 281 -6.45 3.03 -1.73
N SER A 282 -5.93 3.45 -2.88
CA SER A 282 -4.49 3.72 -3.01
C SER A 282 -4.01 4.80 -2.05
N LEU A 283 -2.73 4.80 -1.71
CA LEU A 283 -2.10 5.83 -0.89
C LEU A 283 -2.32 7.24 -1.47
N ALA A 284 -2.17 7.37 -2.79
CA ALA A 284 -2.38 8.64 -3.49
C ALA A 284 -3.81 9.15 -3.28
N ARG A 285 -4.81 8.26 -3.47
CA ARG A 285 -6.23 8.58 -3.26
C ARG A 285 -6.50 9.04 -1.82
N ILE A 286 -5.96 8.34 -0.81
CA ILE A 286 -6.18 8.70 0.60
C ILE A 286 -5.67 10.13 0.86
N ARG A 287 -4.46 10.44 0.40
CA ARG A 287 -3.86 11.79 0.55
C ARG A 287 -4.60 12.86 -0.23
N ASP A 288 -5.01 12.56 -1.47
CA ASP A 288 -5.75 13.49 -2.31
C ASP A 288 -7.16 13.77 -1.73
N GLU A 289 -7.85 12.77 -1.18
CA GLU A 289 -9.15 12.93 -0.51
C GLU A 289 -9.04 13.69 0.82
N ALA A 290 -7.95 13.51 1.58
CA ALA A 290 -7.67 14.31 2.77
C ALA A 290 -7.42 15.79 2.43
N ARG A 291 -6.58 16.06 1.42
CA ARG A 291 -6.36 17.44 0.92
C ARG A 291 -7.67 18.07 0.41
N LEU A 292 -8.52 17.29 -0.26
CA LEU A 292 -9.82 17.77 -0.73
C LEU A 292 -10.68 18.26 0.44
N ARG A 293 -10.76 17.50 1.53
CA ARG A 293 -11.47 17.89 2.75
C ARG A 293 -10.94 19.23 3.28
N GLU A 294 -9.63 19.31 3.54
CA GLU A 294 -9.00 20.53 4.09
C GLU A 294 -9.32 21.78 3.26
N ARG A 295 -9.32 21.64 1.93
CA ARG A 295 -9.63 22.75 1.02
C ARG A 295 -11.10 23.13 1.00
N ILE A 296 -12.00 22.17 1.21
CA ILE A 296 -13.44 22.43 1.33
C ILE A 296 -13.72 23.12 2.68
N GLU A 297 -13.15 22.63 3.77
CA GLU A 297 -13.26 23.23 5.10
C GLU A 297 -12.76 24.67 5.09
N GLN A 298 -11.57 24.92 4.52
CA GLN A 298 -11.04 26.27 4.35
C GLN A 298 -12.00 27.19 3.54
N PHE A 299 -12.57 26.69 2.44
CA PHE A 299 -13.53 27.47 1.64
C PHE A 299 -14.80 27.82 2.42
N LEU A 300 -15.26 26.92 3.28
CA LEU A 300 -16.41 27.16 4.14
C LEU A 300 -16.08 28.18 5.23
N ASP A 301 -14.92 28.07 5.88
CA ASP A 301 -14.49 28.97 6.96
C ASP A 301 -14.26 30.42 6.47
N GLU A 302 -13.80 30.60 5.24
CA GLU A 302 -13.54 31.92 4.66
C GLU A 302 -14.81 32.72 4.33
N LYS A 303 -15.99 32.08 4.31
CA LYS A 303 -17.27 32.73 4.00
C LYS A 303 -18.17 32.86 5.25
N PRO A 304 -18.34 34.07 5.81
CA PRO A 304 -19.08 34.26 7.06
C PRO A 304 -20.63 34.13 6.95
N GLU A 305 -21.19 33.94 5.75
CA GLU A 305 -22.63 34.07 5.46
C GLU A 305 -23.33 32.76 5.07
N TRP A 306 -22.93 31.62 5.64
CA TRP A 306 -23.67 30.36 5.40
C TRP A 306 -25.00 30.29 6.17
N THR A 307 -25.15 31.08 7.23
CA THR A 307 -26.35 31.13 8.07
C THR A 307 -27.59 31.47 7.25
N GLY A 308 -28.57 30.57 7.21
CA GLY A 308 -29.81 30.73 6.44
C GLY A 308 -29.73 30.27 4.98
N THR A 309 -28.57 29.81 4.50
CA THR A 309 -28.42 29.17 3.20
C THR A 309 -28.90 27.72 3.26
N GLY A 310 -29.77 27.30 2.34
CA GLY A 310 -30.25 25.91 2.28
C GLY A 310 -29.13 24.92 1.93
N GLU A 311 -29.24 23.68 2.44
CA GLU A 311 -28.19 22.66 2.36
C GLU A 311 -27.79 22.31 0.92
N VAL A 312 -28.77 22.28 0.01
CA VAL A 312 -28.53 22.06 -1.43
C VAL A 312 -27.71 23.20 -2.05
N ALA A 313 -27.93 24.43 -1.60
CA ALA A 313 -27.18 25.59 -2.09
C ALA A 313 -25.74 25.59 -1.59
N VAL A 314 -25.50 25.18 -0.33
CA VAL A 314 -24.14 24.98 0.21
C VAL A 314 -23.42 23.86 -0.56
N HIS A 315 -24.06 22.71 -0.77
CA HIS A 315 -23.50 21.61 -1.57
C HIS A 315 -23.13 22.04 -2.99
N ARG A 316 -24.02 22.78 -3.68
CA ARG A 316 -23.72 23.34 -5.01
C ARG A 316 -22.54 24.30 -4.98
N ALA A 317 -22.48 25.19 -3.99
CA ALA A 317 -21.36 26.13 -3.84
C ALA A 317 -20.02 25.40 -3.66
N ILE A 318 -19.98 24.31 -2.89
CA ILE A 318 -18.79 23.48 -2.74
C ILE A 318 -18.42 22.81 -4.06
N ARG A 319 -19.39 22.23 -4.78
CA ARG A 319 -19.13 21.62 -6.11
C ARG A 319 -18.58 22.62 -7.12
N ASP A 320 -19.12 23.84 -7.13
CA ASP A 320 -18.66 24.92 -7.99
C ASP A 320 -17.24 25.36 -7.62
N PHE A 321 -16.93 25.48 -6.33
CA PHE A 321 -15.57 25.74 -5.85
C PHE A 321 -14.60 24.66 -6.32
N VAL A 322 -14.92 23.38 -6.10
CA VAL A 322 -14.08 22.24 -6.52
C VAL A 322 -13.90 22.22 -8.05
N ALA A 323 -14.95 22.55 -8.82
CA ALA A 323 -14.89 22.60 -10.28
C ALA A 323 -13.94 23.69 -10.81
N GLN A 324 -13.85 24.82 -10.11
CA GLN A 324 -13.01 25.95 -10.49
C GLN A 324 -11.52 25.74 -10.16
N GLN A 325 -11.20 24.81 -9.24
CA GLN A 325 -9.83 24.51 -8.83
C GLN A 325 -9.23 23.37 -9.68
N PRO A 326 -8.20 23.63 -10.51
CA PRO A 326 -7.63 22.60 -11.39
C PRO A 326 -7.09 21.37 -10.65
N ASP A 327 -6.57 21.56 -9.44
CA ASP A 327 -5.99 20.52 -8.57
C ASP A 327 -7.03 19.73 -7.76
N LEU A 328 -8.31 20.14 -7.74
CA LEU A 328 -9.42 19.47 -7.07
C LEU A 328 -10.48 18.89 -8.01
N SER A 329 -10.56 19.39 -9.26
CA SER A 329 -11.55 18.98 -10.26
C SER A 329 -11.64 17.47 -10.54
N TRP A 330 -10.59 16.69 -10.21
CA TRP A 330 -10.59 15.23 -10.26
C TRP A 330 -11.63 14.60 -9.33
N ALA A 331 -11.98 15.27 -8.22
CA ALA A 331 -12.90 14.77 -7.20
C ALA A 331 -14.35 14.69 -7.70
N LEU A 332 -14.71 15.49 -8.70
CA LEU A 332 -16.04 15.47 -9.34
C LEU A 332 -16.25 14.22 -10.22
N ARG A 333 -15.20 13.42 -10.43
CA ARG A 333 -15.26 12.20 -11.23
C ARG A 333 -15.35 10.97 -10.31
N PRO A 334 -16.25 10.00 -10.63
CA PRO A 334 -16.31 8.74 -9.92
C PRO A 334 -14.94 8.05 -9.87
N ALA A 335 -14.65 7.38 -8.75
CA ALA A 335 -13.41 6.63 -8.61
C ALA A 335 -13.32 5.50 -9.65
N ALA A 336 -12.12 5.25 -10.18
CA ALA A 336 -11.90 4.17 -11.12
C ALA A 336 -12.13 2.81 -10.44
N PRO A 337 -12.91 1.90 -11.04
CA PRO A 337 -13.17 0.59 -10.46
C PRO A 337 -11.90 -0.27 -10.44
N THR A 338 -11.90 -1.29 -9.57
CA THR A 338 -10.86 -2.32 -9.58
C THR A 338 -10.93 -3.18 -10.86
N ALA A 339 -9.82 -3.85 -11.18
CA ALA A 339 -9.68 -4.62 -12.42
C ALA A 339 -10.82 -5.65 -12.57
N VAL A 340 -11.36 -5.80 -13.78
CA VAL A 340 -12.41 -6.80 -14.05
C VAL A 340 -11.92 -8.20 -13.70
N GLY A 341 -10.69 -8.57 -14.07
CA GLY A 341 -10.11 -9.87 -13.74
C GLY A 341 -9.99 -10.10 -12.22
N HIS A 342 -9.64 -9.07 -11.46
CA HIS A 342 -9.65 -9.14 -9.99
C HIS A 342 -11.07 -9.37 -9.46
N ARG A 343 -12.05 -8.58 -9.93
CA ARG A 343 -13.46 -8.73 -9.52
C ARG A 343 -14.02 -10.11 -9.83
N LEU A 344 -13.73 -10.66 -11.01
CA LEU A 344 -14.15 -12.01 -11.40
C LEU A 344 -13.49 -13.09 -10.52
N ARG A 345 -12.19 -12.96 -10.23
CA ARG A 345 -11.48 -13.89 -9.34
C ARG A 345 -12.06 -13.85 -7.92
N GLU A 346 -12.33 -12.66 -7.40
CA GLU A 346 -12.94 -12.51 -6.08
C GLU A 346 -14.36 -13.07 -6.03
N ALA A 347 -15.18 -12.84 -7.06
CA ALA A 347 -16.52 -13.42 -7.17
C ALA A 347 -16.48 -14.96 -7.25
N ALA A 348 -15.54 -15.54 -8.01
CA ALA A 348 -15.37 -16.99 -8.06
C ALA A 348 -14.95 -17.56 -6.69
N HIS A 349 -14.02 -16.88 -6.01
CA HIS A 349 -13.55 -17.29 -4.68
C HIS A 349 -14.66 -17.19 -3.61
N LEU A 350 -15.49 -16.15 -3.68
CA LEU A 350 -16.66 -15.97 -2.82
C LEU A 350 -17.62 -17.16 -2.90
N VAL A 351 -17.83 -17.72 -4.09
CA VAL A 351 -18.80 -18.81 -4.30
C VAL A 351 -18.18 -20.19 -4.09
N ALA A 352 -16.96 -20.41 -4.58
CA ALA A 352 -16.32 -21.72 -4.58
C ALA A 352 -16.05 -22.26 -3.16
N VAL A 353 -15.62 -21.40 -2.23
CA VAL A 353 -15.26 -21.84 -0.87
C VAL A 353 -16.49 -22.31 -0.07
N PRO A 354 -17.60 -21.54 0.03
CA PRO A 354 -18.82 -22.02 0.69
C PRO A 354 -19.43 -23.25 0.02
N ALA A 355 -19.25 -23.44 -1.29
CA ALA A 355 -19.76 -24.62 -1.99
C ALA A 355 -19.10 -25.93 -1.53
N VAL A 356 -17.83 -25.88 -1.08
CA VAL A 356 -17.09 -27.04 -0.58
C VAL A 356 -17.33 -27.28 0.91
N ALA A 357 -17.69 -26.24 1.68
CA ALA A 357 -17.86 -26.33 3.14
C ALA A 357 -18.84 -27.44 3.61
N PRO A 358 -20.01 -27.68 2.96
CA PRO A 358 -20.92 -28.75 3.34
C PRO A 358 -20.30 -30.15 3.34
N LEU A 359 -19.32 -30.40 2.46
CA LEU A 359 -18.62 -31.69 2.38
C LEU A 359 -17.76 -31.95 3.62
N LEU A 360 -17.38 -30.89 4.36
CA LEU A 360 -16.55 -30.97 5.55
C LEU A 360 -17.38 -30.99 6.85
N LEU A 361 -18.67 -30.61 6.81
CA LEU A 361 -19.55 -30.57 7.98
C LEU A 361 -19.60 -31.87 8.78
N PRO A 362 -19.64 -33.08 8.17
CA PRO A 362 -19.65 -34.33 8.93
C PRO A 362 -18.41 -34.55 9.82
N ALA A 363 -17.26 -33.95 9.46
CA ALA A 363 -16.02 -34.07 10.23
C ALA A 363 -15.96 -33.07 11.42
N VAL A 364 -16.82 -32.05 11.43
CA VAL A 364 -16.79 -30.97 12.44
C VAL A 364 -17.02 -31.47 13.86
N PRO A 365 -18.00 -32.35 14.16
CA PRO A 365 -18.20 -32.84 15.53
C PRO A 365 -17.01 -33.63 16.07
N ALA A 366 -16.39 -34.46 15.22
CA ALA A 366 -15.20 -35.22 15.59
C ALA A 366 -14.01 -34.28 15.88
N LEU A 367 -13.77 -33.30 15.01
CA LEU A 367 -12.74 -32.29 15.24
C LEU A 367 -13.01 -31.47 16.50
N ALA A 368 -14.24 -31.04 16.74
CA ALA A 368 -14.64 -30.29 17.93
C ALA A 368 -14.41 -31.09 19.21
N ALA A 369 -14.73 -32.39 19.21
CA ALA A 369 -14.45 -33.28 20.33
C ALA A 369 -12.93 -33.44 20.58
N LEU A 370 -12.13 -33.61 19.52
CA LEU A 370 -10.66 -33.68 19.64
C LEU A 370 -10.06 -32.38 20.17
N ILE A 371 -10.56 -31.23 19.71
CA ILE A 371 -10.16 -29.91 20.22
C ILE A 371 -10.53 -29.84 21.71
N ARG A 372 -11.76 -30.22 22.08
CA ARG A 372 -12.21 -30.17 23.47
C ARG A 372 -11.35 -31.03 24.40
N LEU A 373 -10.99 -32.24 23.98
CA LEU A 373 -10.09 -33.11 24.73
C LEU A 373 -8.70 -32.50 24.90
N LYS A 374 -8.20 -31.78 23.90
CA LYS A 374 -6.93 -31.06 23.98
C LYS A 374 -7.00 -29.84 24.90
N GLU A 375 -8.09 -29.06 24.85
CA GLU A 375 -8.30 -27.90 25.74
C GLU A 375 -8.29 -28.28 27.22
N LEU A 376 -8.77 -29.47 27.58
CA LEU A 376 -8.74 -29.95 28.97
C LEU A 376 -7.32 -30.11 29.53
N ARG A 377 -6.32 -30.19 28.65
CA ARG A 377 -4.89 -30.30 29.01
C ARG A 377 -4.11 -29.02 28.76
N ASP A 378 -4.77 -27.96 28.28
CA ASP A 378 -4.11 -26.69 28.06
C ASP A 378 -3.81 -26.01 29.40
N GLU A 379 -2.56 -25.59 29.57
CA GLU A 379 -2.09 -24.80 30.70
C GLU A 379 -1.86 -23.36 30.22
N PRO A 380 -2.60 -22.37 30.77
CA PRO A 380 -2.31 -20.98 30.56
C PRO A 380 -0.94 -20.61 31.12
N GLU A 381 -0.30 -19.67 30.45
CA GLU A 381 0.85 -18.99 31.00
C GLU A 381 0.39 -17.91 31.99
N HIS A 382 1.14 -17.77 33.07
CA HIS A 382 0.91 -16.76 34.11
C HIS A 382 2.08 -15.78 34.23
N ALA A 383 2.97 -15.76 33.23
CA ALA A 383 4.12 -14.88 33.22
C ALA A 383 3.68 -13.41 33.19
N THR A 384 4.33 -12.61 34.03
CA THR A 384 4.17 -11.16 34.06
C THR A 384 5.35 -10.52 33.35
N VAL A 385 5.08 -9.49 32.56
CA VAL A 385 6.13 -8.71 31.90
C VAL A 385 6.85 -7.86 32.94
N SER A 386 8.18 -7.80 32.87
CA SER A 386 8.97 -6.95 33.78
C SER A 386 8.59 -5.48 33.59
N ARG A 387 8.73 -4.66 34.63
CA ARG A 387 8.44 -3.22 34.55
C ARG A 387 9.27 -2.51 33.50
N GLU A 388 10.54 -2.89 33.36
CA GLU A 388 11.46 -2.35 32.35
C GLU A 388 10.98 -2.68 30.94
N ARG A 389 10.63 -3.94 30.68
CA ARG A 389 10.13 -4.37 29.38
C ARG A 389 8.80 -3.70 29.03
N LEU A 390 7.90 -3.57 30.00
CA LEU A 390 6.65 -2.85 29.79
C LEU A 390 6.91 -1.38 29.44
N ALA A 391 7.83 -0.72 30.14
CA ALA A 391 8.21 0.66 29.83
C ALA A 391 8.79 0.81 28.41
N GLU A 392 9.61 -0.14 27.94
CA GLU A 392 10.11 -0.15 26.56
C GLU A 392 9.01 -0.29 25.50
N LEU A 393 8.01 -1.13 25.77
CA LEU A 393 6.89 -1.35 24.85
C LEU A 393 5.99 -0.10 24.79
N THR A 394 5.64 0.46 25.95
CA THR A 394 4.77 1.64 26.05
C THR A 394 5.38 2.88 25.41
N GLN A 395 6.71 3.01 25.35
CA GLN A 395 7.38 4.12 24.65
C GLN A 395 7.09 4.15 23.13
N GLN A 396 6.65 3.03 22.55
CA GLN A 396 6.37 2.89 21.12
C GLN A 396 4.86 2.89 20.82
N GLU A 397 4.04 3.04 21.86
CA GLU A 397 2.58 2.97 21.78
C GLU A 397 1.98 4.36 21.87
N ASP A 398 0.79 4.50 21.29
CA ASP A 398 -0.09 5.65 21.47
C ASP A 398 0.56 7.00 21.13
N THR A 399 1.46 7.00 20.15
CA THR A 399 2.25 8.18 19.75
C THR A 399 1.54 9.07 18.74
N ARG A 400 0.61 8.49 17.97
CA ARG A 400 -0.20 9.18 16.95
C ARG A 400 -1.64 8.66 16.96
N VAL A 401 -2.48 9.18 16.07
CA VAL A 401 -3.85 8.68 15.87
C VAL A 401 -3.83 7.19 15.51
N GLN A 402 -2.87 6.77 14.69
CA GLN A 402 -2.65 5.38 14.32
C GLN A 402 -1.47 4.77 15.08
N ASN A 403 -1.57 3.49 15.43
CA ASN A 403 -0.56 2.75 16.18
C ASN A 403 -0.34 1.33 15.62
N PRO A 404 0.88 0.78 15.73
CA PRO A 404 1.18 -0.60 15.39
C PRO A 404 0.96 -1.55 16.56
N PHE A 405 0.60 -2.79 16.25
CA PHE A 405 0.74 -3.90 17.19
C PHE A 405 1.41 -5.08 16.49
N THR A 406 2.39 -5.70 17.14
CA THR A 406 3.08 -6.90 16.64
C THR A 406 3.27 -7.88 17.78
N ALA A 407 2.86 -9.13 17.58
CA ALA A 407 3.06 -10.20 18.53
C ALA A 407 3.48 -11.48 17.83
N THR A 408 4.24 -12.32 18.53
CA THR A 408 4.65 -13.64 18.05
C THR A 408 4.36 -14.69 19.11
N GLY A 409 4.03 -15.90 18.70
CA GLY A 409 3.85 -17.02 19.63
C GLY A 409 4.09 -18.38 18.98
N TYR A 410 4.33 -19.38 19.82
CA TYR A 410 4.45 -20.76 19.38
C TYR A 410 3.08 -21.40 19.20
N VAL A 411 2.93 -22.21 18.15
CA VAL A 411 1.74 -23.02 17.91
C VAL A 411 1.87 -24.31 18.73
N LYS A 412 0.80 -24.66 19.46
CA LYS A 412 0.71 -25.91 20.23
C LYS A 412 1.01 -27.11 19.33
N PRO A 413 1.81 -28.09 19.79
CA PRO A 413 2.26 -29.18 18.95
C PRO A 413 1.13 -30.15 18.57
N GLY A 414 1.36 -30.85 17.46
CA GLY A 414 0.52 -31.97 17.00
C GLY A 414 -0.44 -31.61 15.85
N PRO A 415 -0.87 -32.64 15.09
CA PRO A 415 -1.56 -32.45 13.81
C PRO A 415 -2.92 -31.77 13.96
N VAL A 416 -3.67 -32.06 15.03
CA VAL A 416 -4.99 -31.44 15.27
C VAL A 416 -4.88 -29.93 15.41
N ARG A 417 -3.92 -29.41 16.20
CA ARG A 417 -3.75 -27.96 16.41
C ARG A 417 -3.32 -27.25 15.13
N HIS A 418 -2.38 -27.83 14.39
CA HIS A 418 -1.93 -27.28 13.12
C HIS A 418 -3.05 -27.30 12.06
N PHE A 419 -3.82 -28.38 11.98
CA PHE A 419 -4.96 -28.49 11.09
C PHE A 419 -6.06 -27.49 11.45
N THR A 420 -6.41 -27.38 12.74
CA THR A 420 -7.39 -26.41 13.25
C THR A 420 -6.97 -24.99 12.91
N LEU A 421 -5.74 -24.59 13.28
CA LEU A 421 -5.25 -23.23 13.03
C LEU A 421 -5.23 -22.89 11.54
N ARG A 422 -4.78 -23.82 10.67
CA ARG A 422 -4.80 -23.62 9.22
C ARG A 422 -6.21 -23.45 8.68
N THR A 423 -7.15 -24.26 9.16
CA THR A 423 -8.56 -24.20 8.76
C THR A 423 -9.21 -22.90 9.21
N VAL A 424 -8.95 -22.47 10.45
CA VAL A 424 -9.46 -21.23 11.01
C VAL A 424 -8.89 -20.02 10.26
N LEU A 425 -7.57 -19.96 10.02
CA LEU A 425 -6.97 -18.84 9.30
C LEU A 425 -7.41 -18.78 7.85
N PHE A 426 -7.58 -19.93 7.18
CA PHE A 426 -8.16 -19.97 5.84
C PHE A 426 -9.60 -19.40 5.81
N GLY A 427 -10.44 -19.83 6.77
CA GLY A 427 -11.79 -19.30 6.91
C GLY A 427 -11.79 -17.80 7.23
N LEU A 428 -10.91 -17.36 8.14
CA LEU A 428 -10.75 -15.97 8.53
C LEU A 428 -10.35 -15.09 7.35
N ASP A 429 -9.38 -15.52 6.53
CA ASP A 429 -8.97 -14.79 5.32
C ASP A 429 -10.14 -14.64 4.35
N TRP A 430 -10.92 -15.72 4.16
CA TRP A 430 -12.12 -15.66 3.34
C TRP A 430 -13.15 -14.65 3.89
N PHE A 431 -13.46 -14.69 5.20
CA PHE A 431 -14.40 -13.76 5.83
C PHE A 431 -13.92 -12.32 5.75
N ASN A 432 -12.64 -12.08 6.03
CA ASN A 432 -12.05 -10.74 5.97
C ASN A 432 -12.16 -10.15 4.56
N ARG A 433 -11.88 -10.97 3.54
CA ARG A 433 -11.89 -10.58 2.14
C ARG A 433 -13.30 -10.32 1.58
N HIS A 434 -14.28 -11.09 2.02
CA HIS A 434 -15.61 -11.13 1.38
C HIS A 434 -16.75 -10.57 2.22
N VAL A 435 -16.63 -10.59 3.54
CA VAL A 435 -17.69 -10.16 4.47
C VAL A 435 -17.30 -8.87 5.16
N TYR A 436 -16.05 -8.72 5.58
CA TYR A 436 -15.59 -7.58 6.38
C TYR A 436 -14.85 -6.49 5.59
N ALA A 437 -14.72 -6.65 4.28
CA ALA A 437 -13.95 -5.74 3.42
C ALA A 437 -14.65 -4.39 3.12
N THR A 438 -15.93 -4.21 3.50
CA THR A 438 -16.71 -3.00 3.18
C THR A 438 -17.10 -2.17 4.41
N ASP A 439 -17.42 -2.81 5.54
CA ASP A 439 -18.05 -2.17 6.71
C ASP A 439 -17.34 -2.41 8.05
N GLY A 440 -16.07 -2.83 8.00
CA GLY A 440 -15.25 -3.08 9.19
C GLY A 440 -15.30 -4.54 9.68
N LEU A 441 -14.45 -4.86 10.66
CA LEU A 441 -14.33 -6.20 11.23
C LEU A 441 -15.36 -6.39 12.34
N ALA A 442 -16.52 -6.95 12.00
CA ALA A 442 -17.63 -7.19 12.93
C ALA A 442 -18.00 -5.97 13.81
N GLY A 443 -18.07 -4.79 13.19
CA GLY A 443 -18.40 -3.53 13.86
C GLY A 443 -17.20 -2.76 14.43
N VAL A 444 -16.00 -3.34 14.41
CA VAL A 444 -14.75 -2.62 14.70
C VAL A 444 -14.29 -1.90 13.44
N ARG A 445 -14.22 -0.57 13.48
CA ARG A 445 -13.85 0.31 12.35
C ARG A 445 -12.58 1.12 12.61
N THR A 446 -11.77 0.66 13.56
CA THR A 446 -10.51 1.28 13.98
C THR A 446 -9.29 0.54 13.43
N ILE A 447 -9.47 -0.60 12.75
CA ILE A 447 -8.36 -1.40 12.22
C ILE A 447 -8.15 -1.03 10.75
N HIS A 448 -6.94 -0.60 10.36
CA HIS A 448 -6.61 -0.36 8.96
C HIS A 448 -6.21 -1.65 8.24
N PHE A 449 -5.30 -2.39 8.85
CA PHE A 449 -4.74 -3.62 8.31
C PHE A 449 -4.42 -4.59 9.44
N ALA A 450 -4.62 -5.89 9.20
CA ALA A 450 -4.09 -6.94 10.06
C ALA A 450 -3.62 -8.13 9.24
N ARG A 451 -2.64 -8.88 9.74
CA ARG A 451 -2.13 -10.08 9.08
C ARG A 451 -1.66 -11.12 10.08
N TRP A 452 -1.76 -12.38 9.65
CA TRP A 452 -1.26 -13.56 10.34
C TRP A 452 -0.26 -14.26 9.44
N VAL A 453 0.96 -14.49 9.93
CA VAL A 453 2.06 -15.06 9.13
C VAL A 453 2.61 -16.29 9.84
N TYR A 454 2.56 -17.43 9.16
CA TYR A 454 3.23 -18.65 9.65
C TYR A 454 4.73 -18.55 9.45
N LEU A 455 5.47 -18.94 10.48
CA LEU A 455 6.91 -19.04 10.45
C LEU A 455 7.35 -20.47 10.82
N ASP A 456 8.55 -20.85 10.36
CA ASP A 456 9.23 -22.10 10.73
C ASP A 456 8.37 -23.35 10.50
N GLY A 457 7.84 -23.49 9.29
CA GLY A 457 6.97 -24.61 8.91
C GLY A 457 5.60 -24.61 9.61
N GLY A 458 5.22 -23.49 10.25
CA GLY A 458 3.98 -23.34 11.00
C GLY A 458 4.12 -23.58 12.50
N ARG A 459 5.35 -23.70 13.03
CA ARG A 459 5.61 -23.79 14.48
C ARG A 459 5.41 -22.46 15.21
N ARG A 460 5.60 -21.33 14.52
CA ARG A 460 5.36 -19.99 15.06
C ARG A 460 4.35 -19.23 14.21
N LEU A 461 3.63 -18.32 14.86
CA LEU A 461 2.71 -17.41 14.22
C LEU A 461 3.05 -15.99 14.64
N VAL A 462 3.18 -15.10 13.66
CA VAL A 462 3.23 -13.65 13.91
C VAL A 462 1.87 -13.06 13.57
N PHE A 463 1.33 -12.28 14.50
CA PHE A 463 0.21 -11.39 14.27
C PHE A 463 0.70 -9.96 14.24
N ALA A 464 0.24 -9.17 13.26
CA ALA A 464 0.57 -7.77 13.22
C ALA A 464 -0.58 -6.94 12.65
N SER A 465 -0.85 -5.79 13.26
CA SER A 465 -1.96 -4.91 12.92
C SER A 465 -1.59 -3.43 12.97
N ASN A 466 -2.33 -2.61 12.23
CA ASN A 466 -2.29 -1.15 12.27
C ASN A 466 -3.71 -0.68 12.65
N TYR A 467 -3.85 0.10 13.71
CA TYR A 467 -5.13 0.46 14.28
C TYR A 467 -5.16 1.91 14.76
N ASP A 468 -6.35 2.44 15.03
CA ASP A 468 -6.59 3.78 15.57
C ASP A 468 -6.72 3.78 17.09
N GLY A 469 -6.31 4.86 17.73
CA GLY A 469 -6.49 5.06 19.16
C GLY A 469 -5.45 4.31 20.00
N SER A 470 -5.76 4.14 21.29
CA SER A 470 -4.81 3.54 22.23
C SER A 470 -4.80 2.02 22.15
N LEU A 471 -3.67 1.40 22.51
CA LEU A 471 -3.59 -0.06 22.63
C LEU A 471 -4.65 -0.61 23.59
N GLU A 472 -4.93 0.09 24.67
CA GLU A 472 -5.97 -0.32 25.63
C GLU A 472 -7.35 -0.38 24.96
N SER A 473 -7.77 0.70 24.29
CA SER A 473 -9.06 0.73 23.57
C SER A 473 -9.15 -0.32 22.47
N TYR A 474 -8.02 -0.61 21.82
CA TYR A 474 -7.92 -1.62 20.78
C TYR A 474 -8.09 -3.03 21.36
N MET A 475 -7.51 -3.30 22.52
CA MET A 475 -7.67 -4.58 23.22
C MET A 475 -9.09 -4.76 23.77
N ASP A 476 -9.73 -3.71 24.26
CA ASP A 476 -11.12 -3.77 24.74
C ASP A 476 -12.08 -4.13 23.60
N ASP A 477 -11.94 -3.48 22.43
CA ASP A 477 -12.71 -3.82 21.22
C ASP A 477 -12.57 -5.30 20.84
N PHE A 478 -11.36 -5.84 20.98
CA PHE A 478 -11.11 -7.25 20.72
C PHE A 478 -11.79 -8.19 21.70
N ILE A 479 -11.72 -7.88 22.99
CA ILE A 479 -12.32 -8.70 24.06
C ILE A 479 -13.84 -8.68 23.93
N ASP A 480 -14.43 -7.50 23.75
CA ASP A 480 -15.87 -7.31 23.76
C ASP A 480 -16.53 -7.81 22.47
N LYS A 481 -15.96 -7.48 21.31
CA LYS A 481 -16.60 -7.71 20.00
C LYS A 481 -16.04 -8.90 19.25
N LEU A 482 -14.75 -9.23 19.45
CA LEU A 482 -14.02 -10.18 18.61
C LEU A 482 -13.50 -11.40 19.37
N SER A 483 -13.83 -11.57 20.66
CA SER A 483 -13.26 -12.62 21.51
C SER A 483 -13.41 -14.03 20.93
N ALA A 484 -14.54 -14.34 20.28
CA ALA A 484 -14.74 -15.64 19.62
C ALA A 484 -13.73 -15.86 18.47
N GLY A 485 -13.48 -14.84 17.64
CA GLY A 485 -12.52 -14.90 16.54
C GLY A 485 -11.07 -14.96 17.04
N LEU A 486 -10.74 -14.17 18.06
CA LEU A 486 -9.45 -14.25 18.74
C LEU A 486 -9.20 -15.65 19.31
N ASN A 487 -10.16 -16.18 20.05
CA ASN A 487 -10.08 -17.52 20.63
C ASN A 487 -9.91 -18.58 19.54
N ALA A 488 -10.60 -18.42 18.40
CA ALA A 488 -10.48 -19.34 17.26
C ALA A 488 -9.05 -19.49 16.75
N VAL A 489 -8.31 -18.38 16.68
CA VAL A 489 -6.92 -18.36 16.23
C VAL A 489 -5.98 -18.70 17.38
N PHE A 490 -5.97 -17.86 18.42
CA PHE A 490 -4.90 -17.79 19.41
C PHE A 490 -4.98 -18.87 20.50
N SER A 491 -6.12 -19.55 20.67
CA SER A 491 -6.17 -20.75 21.55
C SER A 491 -5.29 -21.91 21.06
N ASN A 492 -4.86 -21.87 19.79
CA ASN A 492 -3.87 -22.79 19.26
C ASN A 492 -2.43 -22.39 19.64
N GLY A 493 -2.23 -21.22 20.25
CA GLY A 493 -0.94 -20.75 20.78
C GLY A 493 -0.62 -21.37 22.14
N VAL A 494 0.65 -21.64 22.39
CA VAL A 494 1.16 -22.09 23.69
C VAL A 494 0.93 -20.99 24.73
N GLY A 495 0.48 -21.35 25.94
CA GLY A 495 0.25 -20.40 27.04
C GLY A 495 -1.04 -19.57 26.96
N TYR A 496 -1.81 -19.64 25.87
CA TYR A 496 -3.04 -18.85 25.72
C TYR A 496 -4.09 -19.19 26.79
N PRO A 497 -4.88 -18.21 27.29
CA PRO A 497 -5.94 -18.45 28.28
C PRO A 497 -6.92 -19.55 27.88
N ARG A 498 -7.42 -20.31 28.86
CA ARG A 498 -8.25 -21.51 28.61
C ARG A 498 -9.52 -21.17 27.83
N THR A 499 -9.72 -21.89 26.73
CA THR A 499 -10.95 -21.85 25.94
C THR A 499 -11.81 -23.08 26.16
N ARG A 500 -13.07 -22.95 25.74
CA ARG A 500 -14.01 -24.05 25.60
C ARG A 500 -14.50 -24.07 24.16
N TRP A 501 -14.38 -25.23 23.52
CA TRP A 501 -14.82 -25.48 22.15
C TRP A 501 -14.32 -24.40 21.18
N LEU A 502 -13.07 -23.98 21.37
CA LEU A 502 -12.38 -23.00 20.55
C LEU A 502 -12.89 -21.54 20.68
N LEU A 503 -14.15 -21.31 21.07
CA LEU A 503 -14.82 -20.00 20.95
C LEU A 503 -15.04 -19.28 22.29
N TRP A 504 -15.30 -20.02 23.37
CA TRP A 504 -15.74 -19.44 24.65
C TRP A 504 -14.62 -19.37 25.68
N GLY A 505 -14.69 -18.40 26.61
CA GLY A 505 -13.64 -18.14 27.60
C GLY A 505 -12.47 -17.38 26.98
N GLY A 506 -11.24 -17.85 27.19
CA GLY A 506 -10.04 -17.31 26.54
C GLY A 506 -9.87 -15.81 26.80
N ALA A 507 -9.94 -15.02 25.73
CA ALA A 507 -9.82 -13.56 25.75
C ALA A 507 -10.78 -12.84 26.72
N ARG A 508 -11.90 -13.46 27.10
CA ARG A 508 -12.83 -12.89 28.08
C ARG A 508 -12.29 -12.87 29.50
N ASP A 509 -11.24 -13.64 29.79
CA ASP A 509 -10.41 -13.39 30.96
C ASP A 509 -9.43 -12.28 30.59
N GLU A 510 -9.91 -11.04 30.71
CA GLU A 510 -9.21 -9.84 30.28
C GLU A 510 -7.80 -9.73 30.86
N GLN A 511 -7.65 -9.97 32.17
CA GLN A 511 -6.37 -9.85 32.84
C GLN A 511 -5.37 -10.89 32.32
N ALA A 512 -5.80 -12.15 32.17
CA ALA A 512 -4.96 -13.20 31.64
C ALA A 512 -4.59 -12.93 30.17
N PHE A 513 -5.55 -12.48 29.37
CA PHE A 513 -5.35 -12.17 27.95
C PHE A 513 -4.42 -10.98 27.74
N LYS A 514 -4.63 -9.85 28.43
CA LYS A 514 -3.76 -8.67 28.34
C LYS A 514 -2.35 -9.02 28.81
N SER A 515 -2.20 -9.80 29.90
CA SER A 515 -0.87 -10.25 30.36
C SER A 515 -0.17 -11.14 29.33
N TYR A 516 -0.88 -12.13 28.77
CA TYR A 516 -0.37 -13.00 27.71
C TYR A 516 0.05 -12.19 26.49
N LEU A 517 -0.77 -11.24 26.06
CA LEU A 517 -0.52 -10.39 24.91
C LEU A 517 0.74 -9.53 25.09
N ARG A 518 0.90 -8.91 26.27
CA ARG A 518 2.11 -8.14 26.61
C ARG A 518 3.37 -9.00 26.62
N ALA A 519 3.29 -10.24 27.12
CA ALA A 519 4.42 -11.17 27.13
C ALA A 519 4.90 -11.58 25.73
N HIS A 520 4.00 -11.54 24.75
CA HIS A 520 4.26 -11.96 23.37
C HIS A 520 4.47 -10.80 22.39
N GLN A 521 4.43 -9.55 22.88
CA GLN A 521 4.56 -8.35 22.08
C GLN A 521 6.02 -8.09 21.67
N LEU A 522 6.21 -7.75 20.40
CA LEU A 522 7.51 -7.38 19.83
C LEU A 522 7.58 -5.87 19.55
N PRO A 523 8.66 -5.19 19.96
CA PRO A 523 8.91 -3.82 19.53
C PRO A 523 9.24 -3.81 18.05
N ALA A 524 8.83 -2.76 17.36
CA ALA A 524 9.09 -2.58 15.95
C ALA A 524 9.34 -1.11 15.63
N VAL A 525 10.27 -0.86 14.72
CA VAL A 525 10.30 0.43 14.04
C VAL A 525 9.10 0.46 13.10
N TRP A 526 8.27 1.49 13.16
CA TRP A 526 7.02 1.56 12.42
C TRP A 526 6.82 2.90 11.74
N TYR A 527 6.32 2.85 10.52
CA TYR A 527 6.01 4.01 9.69
C TYR A 527 4.54 3.97 9.27
N SER A 528 3.90 5.14 9.33
CA SER A 528 2.62 5.42 8.69
C SER A 528 2.74 6.61 7.75
N ALA A 529 2.23 6.45 6.52
CA ALA A 529 2.24 7.49 5.50
C ALA A 529 1.18 8.59 5.70
N TYR A 530 0.25 8.39 6.64
CA TYR A 530 -0.86 9.28 6.97
C TYR A 530 -1.29 9.06 8.43
N GLY A 531 -0.32 9.16 9.34
CA GLY A 531 -0.47 8.81 10.77
C GLY A 531 -1.56 9.56 11.53
N ASP A 532 -2.07 10.67 10.97
CA ASP A 532 -3.08 11.53 11.59
C ASP A 532 -4.51 11.22 11.11
N LEU A 533 -4.69 10.35 10.12
CA LEU A 533 -6.00 9.99 9.58
C LEU A 533 -6.52 8.70 10.18
N SER A 534 -7.60 8.74 10.97
CA SER A 534 -8.26 7.51 11.41
C SER A 534 -8.88 6.74 10.23
N ALA A 535 -9.14 5.44 10.39
CA ALA A 535 -9.86 4.64 9.41
C ALA A 535 -11.26 5.22 9.13
N ARG A 536 -11.89 5.84 10.14
CA ARG A 536 -13.14 6.61 9.99
C ARG A 536 -12.93 7.88 9.16
N ASN A 537 -11.89 8.67 9.40
CA ASN A 537 -11.64 9.85 8.57
C ASN A 537 -11.41 9.46 7.11
N ILE A 538 -10.71 8.35 6.85
CA ILE A 538 -10.53 7.84 5.48
C ILE A 538 -11.88 7.44 4.86
N ASP A 539 -12.79 6.85 5.65
CA ASP A 539 -14.16 6.56 5.20
C ASP A 539 -14.94 7.82 4.86
N ASP A 540 -14.94 8.80 5.77
CA ASP A 540 -15.67 10.06 5.63
C ASP A 540 -15.11 10.88 4.46
N ASN A 541 -13.80 10.88 4.25
CA ASN A 541 -13.16 11.56 3.11
C ASN A 541 -13.59 10.96 1.77
N SER A 542 -13.69 9.63 1.68
CA SER A 542 -14.22 8.98 0.48
C SER A 542 -15.70 9.28 0.29
N ALA A 543 -16.51 9.25 1.35
CA ALA A 543 -17.94 9.57 1.28
C ALA A 543 -18.17 11.04 0.88
N LEU A 544 -17.34 11.95 1.40
CA LEU A 544 -17.31 13.36 1.04
C LEU A 544 -17.08 13.51 -0.47
N ARG A 545 -16.05 12.86 -1.01
CA ARG A 545 -15.80 12.85 -2.46
C ARG A 545 -16.99 12.28 -3.24
N ASP A 546 -17.52 11.14 -2.84
CA ASP A 546 -18.60 10.48 -3.57
C ASP A 546 -19.84 11.38 -3.69
N GLY A 547 -20.17 12.15 -2.65
CA GLY A 547 -21.27 13.13 -2.68
C GLY A 547 -21.04 14.33 -3.60
N LEU A 548 -19.81 14.61 -4.05
CA LEU A 548 -19.55 15.66 -5.06
C LEU A 548 -19.89 15.22 -6.49
N THR A 549 -19.97 13.91 -6.74
CA THR A 549 -20.16 13.33 -8.08
C THR A 549 -21.61 13.35 -8.57
N ARG A 550 -22.56 13.70 -7.69
CA ARG A 550 -23.99 13.72 -7.95
C ARG A 550 -24.65 14.95 -7.36
N ASP A 551 -25.80 15.33 -7.91
CA ASP A 551 -26.72 16.27 -7.24
C ASP A 551 -27.37 15.58 -6.05
N LEU A 552 -27.51 16.30 -4.93
CA LEU A 552 -28.13 15.81 -3.70
C LEU A 552 -29.42 16.60 -3.44
N ASP A 553 -30.44 15.91 -2.92
CA ASP A 553 -31.61 16.55 -2.32
C ASP A 553 -31.27 17.13 -0.93
N ALA A 554 -32.22 17.80 -0.28
CA ALA A 554 -31.97 18.49 0.98
C ALA A 554 -31.55 17.55 2.13
N GLU A 555 -32.15 16.36 2.20
CA GLU A 555 -31.83 15.38 3.25
C GLU A 555 -30.43 14.78 3.02
N ALA A 556 -30.15 14.33 1.79
CA ALA A 556 -28.86 13.79 1.43
C ALA A 556 -27.74 14.84 1.52
N ALA A 557 -28.01 16.09 1.15
CA ALA A 557 -27.07 17.20 1.31
C ALA A 557 -26.77 17.48 2.78
N ARG A 558 -27.78 17.44 3.67
CA ARG A 558 -27.57 17.61 5.11
C ARG A 558 -26.69 16.50 5.70
N SER A 559 -27.00 15.24 5.38
CA SER A 559 -26.18 14.10 5.84
C SER A 559 -24.76 14.16 5.30
N TRP A 560 -24.58 14.62 4.05
CA TRP A 560 -23.26 14.79 3.45
C TRP A 560 -22.47 15.95 4.05
N LEU A 561 -23.13 17.08 4.35
CA LEU A 561 -22.50 18.23 5.03
C LEU A 561 -22.09 17.88 6.47
N ALA A 562 -22.81 16.97 7.15
CA ALA A 562 -22.44 16.50 8.49
C ALA A 562 -21.14 15.67 8.54
N LEU A 563 -20.54 15.34 7.38
CA LEU A 563 -19.21 14.74 7.29
C LEU A 563 -18.10 15.77 7.48
N LEU A 564 -18.38 17.07 7.28
CA LEU A 564 -17.41 18.18 7.35
C LEU A 564 -17.26 18.73 8.76
#